data_AF-A0A7Y2VHD5-F1
#
_entry.id   AF-A0A7Y2VHD5-F1
#
_cell.length_a   1.000
_cell.length_b   1.000
_cell.length_c   1.000
_cell.angle_alpha   90.00
_cell.angle_beta   90.00
_cell.angle_gamma   90.00
#
_symmetry.space_group_name_H-M   'P 1'
#
loop_
_entity.id
_entity.type
_entity.pdbx_description
1 polymer ?
#
loop_
_entity_poly.entity_id
_entity_poly.type
_entity_poly.pdbx_seq_one_letter_code
_entity_poly.pdbx_strand_id
1 'polypeptide(L)'
;CGLVYMAVLGAIASGDPMNGGLYMVVFGVGTIPLMSAAVYFGSLLKGSLRSKVRKAIPVFIVIIGLLFILRGMGLGIPYISPKPSMNMVATEMECHTP
;
A
#
# COMPACT_ATOMS: atom_id res chain seq x y z
N CYS A 1 7.85 -6.19 -0.41
CA CYS A 1 6.87 -7.22 -0.83
C CYS A 1 5.42 -6.75 -0.71
N GLY A 2 5.04 -5.94 0.30
CA GLY A 2 3.65 -5.49 0.51
C GLY A 2 2.98 -4.82 -0.71
N LEU A 3 3.70 -3.96 -1.43
CA LEU A 3 3.16 -3.30 -2.64
C LEU A 3 2.77 -4.30 -3.75
N VAL A 4 3.54 -5.39 -3.88
CA VAL A 4 3.23 -6.44 -4.87
C VAL A 4 2.01 -7.24 -4.43
N TYR A 5 1.86 -7.54 -3.14
CA TYR A 5 0.66 -8.20 -2.63
C TYR A 5 -0.61 -7.38 -2.91
N MET A 6 -0.55 -6.05 -2.72
CA MET A 6 -1.67 -5.17 -3.05
C MET A 6 -1.96 -5.16 -4.55
N ALA A 7 -0.93 -5.16 -5.39
CA ALA A 7 -1.10 -5.25 -6.84
C ALA A 7 -1.75 -6.58 -7.26
N VAL A 8 -1.39 -7.69 -6.60
CA VAL A 8 -1.97 -9.02 -6.87
C VAL A 8 -3.45 -9.04 -6.53
N LEU A 9 -3.84 -8.46 -5.39
CA LEU A 9 -5.25 -8.33 -5.04
C LEU A 9 -6.02 -7.50 -6.09
N GLY A 10 -5.42 -6.42 -6.60
CA GLY A 10 -6.00 -5.62 -7.69
C GLY A 10 -6.14 -6.40 -9.01
N ALA A 11 -5.14 -7.21 -9.36
CA ALA A 11 -5.20 -8.07 -10.54
C ALA A 11 -6.28 -9.15 -10.42
N ILE A 12 -6.43 -9.75 -9.24
CA ILE A 12 -7.49 -10.74 -8.97
C ILE A 12 -8.87 -10.07 -9.03
N ALA A 13 -9.01 -8.86 -8.48
CA ALA A 13 -10.25 -8.08 -8.55
C ALA A 13 -10.67 -7.69 -9.98
N SER A 14 -9.75 -7.76 -10.95
CA SER A 14 -10.05 -7.51 -12.36
C SER A 14 -10.85 -8.63 -13.03
N GLY A 15 -11.03 -9.78 -12.35
CA GLY A 15 -11.94 -10.87 -12.75
C GLY A 15 -11.50 -11.71 -13.95
N ASP A 16 -10.73 -11.14 -14.87
CA ASP A 16 -10.30 -11.78 -16.12
C ASP A 16 -8.77 -11.91 -16.18
N PRO A 17 -8.21 -13.09 -16.55
CA PRO A 17 -6.77 -13.30 -16.59
C PRO A 17 -6.05 -12.36 -17.57
N MET A 18 -6.72 -11.93 -18.65
CA MET A 18 -6.13 -11.00 -19.61
C MET A 18 -5.95 -9.60 -18.99
N ASN A 19 -6.98 -9.11 -18.29
CA ASN A 19 -6.94 -7.81 -17.63
C ASN A 19 -6.00 -7.81 -16.42
N GLY A 20 -5.99 -8.88 -15.63
CA GLY A 20 -5.05 -9.05 -14.53
C GLY A 20 -3.59 -9.12 -14.99
N GLY A 21 -3.32 -9.79 -16.12
CA GLY A 21 -2.01 -9.82 -16.76
C GLY A 21 -1.55 -8.42 -17.21
N LEU A 22 -2.43 -7.67 -17.89
CA LEU A 22 -2.18 -6.28 -18.28
C LEU A 22 -1.89 -5.38 -17.07
N TYR A 23 -2.64 -5.55 -15.97
CA TYR A 23 -2.41 -4.81 -14.73
C TYR A 23 -1.01 -5.07 -14.17
N MET A 24 -0.55 -6.32 -14.18
CA MET A 24 0.79 -6.70 -13.74
C MET A 24 1.89 -6.18 -14.65
N VAL A 25 1.66 -6.13 -15.96
CA VAL A 25 2.61 -5.54 -16.93
C VAL A 25 2.78 -4.05 -16.64
N VAL A 26 1.68 -3.30 -16.48
CA VAL A 26 1.73 -1.87 -16.15
C VAL A 26 2.40 -1.64 -14.80
N PHE A 27 2.07 -2.45 -13.79
CA PHE A 27 2.72 -2.39 -12.48
C PHE A 27 4.23 -2.67 -12.58
N GLY A 28 4.64 -3.68 -13.33
CA GLY A 28 6.04 -4.00 -13.58
C GLY A 28 6.79 -2.86 -14.27
N VAL A 29 6.22 -2.31 -15.33
CA VAL A 29 6.77 -1.17 -16.08
C VAL A 29 6.91 0.07 -15.20
N GLY A 30 6.04 0.29 -14.23
CA GLY A 30 6.18 1.39 -13.26
C GLY A 30 7.21 1.10 -12.15
N THR A 31 7.30 -0.15 -11.69
CA THR A 31 8.14 -0.52 -10.54
C THR A 31 9.62 -0.62 -10.92
N ILE A 32 9.93 -1.09 -12.13
CA ILE A 32 11.30 -1.16 -12.66
C ILE A 32 12.01 0.21 -12.63
N PRO A 33 11.51 1.28 -13.28
CA PRO A 33 12.16 2.59 -13.26
C PRO A 33 12.17 3.20 -11.87
N LEU A 34 11.15 2.97 -11.05
CA LEU A 34 11.12 3.44 -9.66
C LEU A 34 12.24 2.81 -8.82
N MET A 35 12.40 1.49 -8.90
CA MET A 35 13.48 0.77 -8.21
C MET A 35 14.86 1.15 -8.77
N SER A 36 15.00 1.26 -10.09
CA SER A 36 16.24 1.71 -10.73
C SER A 36 16.63 3.12 -10.32
N ALA A 37 15.68 4.07 -10.33
CA ALA A 37 15.90 5.43 -9.87
C ALA A 37 16.31 5.47 -8.39
N ALA A 38 15.60 4.72 -7.53
CA ALA A 38 15.93 4.63 -6.11
C ALA A 38 17.35 4.11 -5.86
N VAL A 39 17.82 3.13 -6.64
CA VAL A 39 19.21 2.63 -6.54
C VAL A 39 20.21 3.67 -7.05
N TYR A 40 19.93 4.33 -8.17
CA TYR A 40 20.81 5.36 -8.72
C TYR A 40 20.96 6.55 -7.76
N PHE A 41 19.84 7.12 -7.27
CA PHE A 41 19.85 8.14 -6.21
C PHE A 41 20.50 7.62 -4.91
N GLY A 42 20.26 6.36 -4.55
CA GLY A 42 20.88 5.67 -3.43
C GLY A 42 22.40 5.57 -3.51
N SER A 43 22.95 5.45 -4.72
CA SER A 43 24.39 5.38 -4.96
C SER A 43 25.07 6.76 -4.93
N LEU A 44 24.35 7.81 -5.32
CA LEU A 44 24.81 9.21 -5.20
C LEU A 44 24.83 9.71 -3.75
N LEU A 45 24.08 9.06 -2.86
CA LEU A 45 24.03 9.36 -1.44
C LEU A 45 25.29 8.84 -0.71
N LYS A 46 26.22 9.76 -0.43
CA LYS A 46 27.46 9.54 0.35
C LYS A 46 27.18 8.80 1.68
N GLY A 47 28.08 7.88 2.07
CA GLY A 47 27.87 6.91 3.16
C GLY A 47 27.38 7.46 4.51
N SER A 48 27.72 8.70 4.86
CA SER A 48 27.22 9.37 6.08
C SER A 48 25.70 9.64 6.02
N LEU A 49 25.19 10.08 4.86
CA LEU A 49 23.76 10.36 4.66
C LEU A 49 22.97 9.05 4.53
N ARG A 50 23.55 8.02 3.91
CA ARG A 50 22.97 6.66 3.83
C ARG A 50 22.72 6.05 5.22
N SER A 51 23.62 6.28 6.18
CA SER A 51 23.47 5.83 7.56
C SER A 51 22.31 6.53 8.29
N LYS A 52 22.16 7.85 8.10
CA LYS A 52 21.01 8.60 8.64
C LYS A 52 19.68 8.13 8.05
N VAL A 53 19.61 7.92 6.74
CA VAL A 53 18.40 7.42 6.07
C VAL A 53 18.03 6.01 6.57
N ARG A 54 19.01 5.11 6.72
CA ARG A 54 18.77 3.76 7.25
C ARG A 54 18.20 3.76 8.68
N LYS A 55 18.56 4.73 9.52
CA LYS A 55 17.96 4.88 10.85
C LYS A 55 16.59 5.58 10.81
N ALA A 56 16.36 6.46 9.84
CA ALA A 56 15.07 7.14 9.69
C ALA A 56 13.96 6.18 9.23
N ILE A 57 14.23 5.28 8.28
CA ILE A 57 13.25 4.31 7.75
C ILE A 57 12.51 3.53 8.85
N PRO A 58 13.18 2.83 9.80
CA PRO A 58 12.47 2.07 10.84
C PRO A 58 11.67 2.97 11.78
N VAL A 59 12.15 4.18 12.10
CA VAL A 59 11.40 5.15 12.92
C VAL A 59 10.11 5.57 12.22
N PHE A 60 10.19 5.89 10.92
CA PHE A 60 9.00 6.19 10.11
C PHE A 60 8.02 5.02 10.06
N ILE A 61 8.50 3.79 9.88
CA ILE A 61 7.65 2.59 9.85
C ILE A 61 6.90 2.42 11.18
N VAL A 62 7.58 2.62 12.32
CA VAL A 62 6.93 2.53 13.64
C VAL A 62 5.87 3.61 13.81
N ILE A 63 6.15 4.86 13.40
CA ILE A 63 5.18 5.96 13.47
C ILE A 63 3.94 5.66 12.61
N ILE A 64 4.14 5.24 11.36
CA ILE A 64 3.05 4.90 10.45
C ILE A 64 2.27 3.67 10.96
N GLY A 65 2.97 2.67 11.50
CA GLY A 65 2.35 1.49 12.09
C GLY A 65 1.48 1.85 13.30
N LEU A 66 1.98 2.69 14.20
CA LEU A 66 1.21 3.19 15.34
C LEU A 66 -0.02 3.98 14.86
N LEU A 67 0.13 4.82 13.83
CA LEU A 67 -0.96 5.60 13.23
C LEU A 67 -2.03 4.68 12.62
N PHE A 68 -1.64 3.60 11.92
CA PHE A 68 -2.56 2.60 11.38
C PHE A 68 -3.28 1.82 12.48
N ILE A 69 -2.59 1.46 13.58
CA ILE A 69 -3.21 0.79 14.74
C ILE A 69 -4.25 1.71 15.38
N LEU A 70 -3.91 2.97 15.63
CA LEU A 70 -4.84 3.97 16.17
C LEU A 70 -6.05 4.17 15.25
N ARG A 71 -5.86 4.14 13.92
CA ARG A 71 -6.97 4.17 12.95
C ARG A 71 -7.84 2.92 12.98
N GLY A 72 -7.22 1.75 13.08
CA GLY A 72 -7.91 0.46 13.11
C GLY A 72 -8.69 0.21 14.40
N MET A 73 -8.27 0.81 15.52
CA MET A 73 -8.98 0.71 16.80
C MET A 73 -10.29 1.50 16.85
N GLY A 74 -10.59 2.37 15.87
CA GLY A 74 -11.91 2.98 15.73
C GLY A 74 -12.37 3.85 16.91
N LEU A 75 -11.44 4.38 17.73
CA LEU A 75 -11.78 5.35 18.77
C LEU A 75 -12.20 6.64 18.08
N GLY A 76 -13.49 7.00 18.17
CA GLY A 76 -14.14 8.16 17.55
C GLY A 76 -13.65 9.53 18.03
N ILE A 77 -12.35 9.80 17.94
CA ILE A 77 -11.72 11.08 18.28
C ILE A 77 -11.45 11.84 16.96
N PRO A 78 -11.89 13.11 16.84
CA PRO A 78 -11.78 13.88 15.60
C PRO A 78 -10.32 13.98 15.10
N TYR A 79 -10.18 13.87 13.78
CA TYR A 79 -8.95 13.89 12.96
C TYR A 79 -8.17 12.58 12.76
N ILE A 80 -8.40 11.54 13.58
CA ILE A 80 -7.82 10.20 13.34
C ILE A 80 -8.88 9.16 12.93
N SER A 81 -10.12 9.30 13.45
CA SER A 81 -11.30 8.50 13.08
C SER A 81 -12.39 9.43 12.50
N PRO A 82 -12.63 9.44 11.19
CA PRO A 82 -13.81 10.09 10.62
C PRO A 82 -15.06 9.46 11.24
N LYS A 83 -16.06 10.28 11.57
CA LYS A 83 -17.42 9.78 11.80
C LYS A 83 -17.79 8.92 10.59
N PRO A 84 -18.40 7.73 10.76
CA PRO A 84 -18.79 6.90 9.65
C PRO A 84 -19.82 7.68 8.83
N SER A 85 -19.37 8.34 7.75
CA SER A 85 -20.25 8.67 6.65
C SER A 85 -20.58 7.32 6.04
N MET A 86 -21.77 6.87 6.39
CA MET A 86 -22.47 5.69 5.90
C MET A 86 -22.25 5.56 4.40
N ASN A 87 -21.21 4.82 4.02
CA ASN A 87 -21.30 3.85 2.96
C ASN A 87 -20.74 2.61 3.63
N MET A 88 -21.62 1.94 4.39
CA MET A 88 -21.51 0.49 4.47
C MET A 88 -21.36 0.06 3.02
N VAL A 89 -20.14 -0.32 2.63
CA VAL A 89 -20.01 -1.28 1.55
C VAL A 89 -20.73 -2.49 2.12
N ALA A 90 -22.04 -2.54 1.85
CA ALA A 90 -22.75 -3.78 1.89
C ALA A 90 -21.94 -4.65 0.94
N THR A 91 -21.13 -5.54 1.51
CA THR A 91 -21.10 -6.88 0.97
C THR A 91 -22.56 -7.35 1.00
N GLU A 92 -23.35 -6.93 0.01
CA GLU A 92 -24.35 -7.79 -0.59
C GLU A 92 -23.54 -8.98 -1.09
N MET A 93 -23.23 -9.89 -0.16
CA MET A 93 -23.19 -11.28 -0.50
C MET A 93 -24.64 -11.56 -0.89
N GLU A 94 -24.94 -11.35 -2.17
CA GLU A 94 -26.14 -11.85 -2.81
C GLU A 94 -26.06 -13.37 -2.70
N CYS A 95 -26.50 -13.90 -1.56
CA CYS A 95 -26.78 -15.30 -1.41
C CYS A 95 -27.98 -15.60 -2.32
N HIS A 96 -27.68 -15.99 -3.56
CA HIS A 96 -28.61 -16.74 -4.39
C HIS A 96 -28.94 -18.04 -3.66
N THR A 97 -30.10 -18.07 -2.99
CA THR A 97 -30.78 -19.32 -2.64
C THR A 97 -31.67 -19.75 -3.81
N PRO A 98 -31.75 -21.07 -4.10
CA PRO A 98 -32.35 -21.63 -5.32
C PRO A 98 -33.84 -21.33 -5.51
#